data_AF-A0AAQ1PA03-F1
#
_entry.id   AF-A0AAQ1PA03-F1
#
_cell.length_a   1.000
_cell.length_b   1.000
_cell.length_c   1.000
_cell.angle_alpha   90.00
_cell.angle_beta   90.00
_cell.angle_gamma   90.00
#
_symmetry.space_group_name_H-M   'P 1'
#
loop_
_entity.id
_entity.type
_entity.pdbx_description
1 polymer ?
#
loop_
_entity_poly.entity_id
_entity_poly.type
_entity_poly.pdbx_seq_one_letter_code
_entity_poly.pdbx_strand_id
1 'polypeptide(L)'
;MRHEFSEVLNDLVDYFLLGDIQLLERFKHQHELPDDLAHAFTHGDSGDQAVREGVVLPLAGVDNLPYRILFTLDNHTPALREPGSRLKHRRNGYVLQVEHGVLMLYTWRILQHFTPKTLGDLMARYQVPGRPIIELDNGWYDVEVLAGALVRDGLYEPAFEFVLKKRWSRGEAAGVDTGYAFGLRGYFD
;
A
#
# COMPACT_ATOMS: atom_id res chain seq x y z
N MET A 1 16.74 2.23 -5.96
CA MET A 1 16.34 0.96 -6.64
C MET A 1 14.87 1.03 -7.05
N ARG A 2 14.40 0.22 -8.02
CA ARG A 2 12.97 0.10 -8.37
C ARG A 2 12.56 -1.37 -8.44
N HIS A 3 11.48 -1.73 -7.74
CA HIS A 3 10.82 -3.04 -7.85
C HIS A 3 9.54 -2.90 -8.64
N GLU A 4 9.17 -3.93 -9.39
CA GLU A 4 8.01 -3.88 -10.27
C GLU A 4 7.33 -5.24 -10.36
N PHE A 5 5.99 -5.22 -10.26
CA PHE A 5 5.14 -6.40 -10.21
C PHE A 5 3.93 -6.23 -11.15
N SER A 6 3.48 -7.32 -11.76
CA SER A 6 2.14 -7.41 -12.38
C SER A 6 1.19 -7.96 -11.34
N GLU A 7 0.17 -7.19 -10.95
CA GLU A 7 -0.86 -7.67 -10.02
C GLU A 7 -2.24 -7.26 -10.52
N VAL A 8 -3.17 -8.21 -10.51
CA VAL A 8 -4.57 -7.91 -10.80
C VAL A 8 -5.23 -7.60 -9.46
N LEU A 9 -5.46 -6.31 -9.21
CA LEU A 9 -6.10 -5.84 -7.98
C LEU A 9 -7.62 -6.08 -8.06
N ASN A 10 -8.01 -7.35 -7.95
CA ASN A 10 -9.40 -7.81 -8.00
C ASN A 10 -9.76 -8.60 -6.75
N ASP A 11 -10.57 -8.02 -5.86
CA ASP A 11 -11.07 -8.76 -4.71
C ASP A 11 -12.53 -8.44 -4.32
N LEU A 12 -13.32 -7.97 -5.30
CA LEU A 12 -14.69 -7.43 -5.12
C LEU A 12 -14.80 -6.25 -4.14
N VAL A 13 -13.68 -5.86 -3.51
CA VAL A 13 -13.51 -4.70 -2.64
C VAL A 13 -12.46 -3.82 -3.30
N ASP A 14 -12.76 -2.55 -3.47
CA ASP A 14 -11.90 -1.53 -4.11
C ASP A 14 -10.92 -0.90 -3.12
N TYR A 15 -10.52 -1.66 -2.09
CA TYR A 15 -9.72 -1.19 -0.97
C TYR A 15 -8.55 -2.12 -0.70
N PHE A 16 -7.34 -1.56 -0.76
CA PHE A 16 -6.08 -2.23 -0.52
C PHE A 16 -5.29 -1.51 0.58
N LEU A 17 -4.33 -2.22 1.14
CA LEU A 17 -3.49 -1.74 2.23
C LEU A 17 -2.03 -2.01 1.89
N LEU A 18 -1.19 -1.03 2.16
CA LEU A 18 0.26 -1.19 2.12
C LEU A 18 0.81 -1.12 3.53
N GLY A 19 1.62 -2.11 3.94
CA GLY A 19 2.19 -2.13 5.28
C GLY A 19 3.07 -3.33 5.58
N ASP A 20 3.71 -3.28 6.74
CA ASP A 20 4.33 -4.44 7.38
C ASP A 20 3.20 -5.19 8.12
N ILE A 21 2.81 -6.35 7.59
CA ILE A 21 1.64 -7.09 8.11
C ILE A 21 1.84 -7.60 9.55
N GLN A 22 3.08 -7.88 9.95
CA GLN A 22 3.39 -8.33 11.31
C GLN A 22 3.40 -7.14 12.28
N LEU A 23 3.75 -5.94 11.79
CA LEU A 23 3.52 -4.71 12.56
C LEU A 23 2.03 -4.47 12.80
N LEU A 24 1.17 -4.75 11.82
CA LEU A 24 -0.30 -4.68 12.00
C LEU A 24 -0.80 -5.70 13.03
N GLU A 25 -0.27 -6.92 13.05
CA GLU A 25 -0.57 -7.90 14.11
C GLU A 25 -0.20 -7.39 15.49
N ARG A 26 0.99 -6.80 15.63
CA ARG A 26 1.40 -6.20 16.90
C ARG A 26 0.50 -5.04 17.32
N PHE A 27 0.14 -4.15 16.38
CA PHE A 27 -0.80 -3.06 16.63
C PHE A 27 -2.14 -3.59 17.14
N LYS A 28 -2.69 -4.62 16.49
CA LYS A 28 -3.91 -5.29 16.96
C LYS A 28 -3.79 -5.73 18.42
N HIS A 29 -2.69 -6.38 18.80
CA HIS A 29 -2.48 -6.83 20.17
C HIS A 29 -2.31 -5.69 21.18
N GLN A 30 -1.57 -4.65 20.82
CA GLN A 30 -1.33 -3.49 21.68
C GLN A 30 -2.60 -2.69 21.97
N HIS A 31 -3.54 -2.67 21.02
CA HIS A 31 -4.81 -1.96 21.14
C HIS A 31 -6.00 -2.88 21.47
N GLU A 32 -5.73 -4.14 21.81
CA GLU A 32 -6.75 -5.14 22.18
C GLU A 32 -7.89 -5.28 21.14
N LEU A 33 -7.54 -5.13 19.85
CA LEU A 33 -8.51 -5.14 18.77
C LEU A 33 -9.00 -6.57 18.44
N PRO A 34 -10.26 -6.73 18.01
CA PRO A 34 -10.82 -8.03 17.65
C PRO A 34 -10.16 -8.61 16.39
N ASP A 35 -10.42 -9.89 16.14
CA ASP A 35 -9.98 -10.55 14.89
C ASP A 35 -10.66 -9.94 13.65
N ASP A 36 -11.86 -9.37 13.78
CA ASP A 36 -12.50 -8.58 12.72
C ASP A 36 -12.01 -7.13 12.75
N LEU A 37 -10.78 -6.93 12.28
CA LEU A 37 -10.19 -5.60 12.12
C LEU A 37 -10.95 -4.76 11.10
N ALA A 38 -11.60 -5.37 10.11
CA ALA A 38 -12.38 -4.64 9.12
C ALA A 38 -13.55 -3.90 9.78
N HIS A 39 -14.27 -4.57 10.68
CA HIS A 39 -15.31 -3.95 11.49
C HIS A 39 -14.73 -2.88 12.42
N ALA A 40 -13.66 -3.19 13.16
CA ALA A 40 -13.03 -2.26 14.09
C ALA A 40 -12.54 -0.97 13.41
N PHE A 41 -11.96 -1.08 12.22
CA PHE A 41 -11.40 0.05 11.46
C PHE A 41 -12.47 0.95 10.84
N THR A 42 -13.70 0.45 10.69
CA THR A 42 -14.81 1.19 10.07
C THR A 42 -15.85 1.70 11.06
N HIS A 43 -15.81 1.23 12.31
CA HIS A 43 -16.79 1.57 13.36
C HIS A 43 -16.17 2.30 14.56
N GLY A 44 -14.90 2.71 14.45
CA GLY A 44 -14.20 3.52 15.45
C GLY A 44 -12.90 4.11 14.90
N ASP A 45 -12.11 4.74 15.76
CA ASP A 45 -10.92 5.50 15.33
C ASP A 45 -9.68 4.64 15.09
N SER A 46 -9.78 3.32 15.30
CA SER A 46 -8.64 2.39 15.24
C SER A 46 -7.98 2.32 13.85
N GLY A 47 -8.77 2.46 12.78
CA GLY A 47 -8.25 2.51 11.41
C GLY A 47 -7.44 3.78 11.16
N ASP A 48 -8.01 4.94 11.49
CA ASP A 48 -7.31 6.22 11.40
C ASP A 48 -6.07 6.26 12.32
N GLN A 49 -6.15 5.63 13.49
CA GLN A 49 -5.02 5.47 14.39
C GLN A 49 -3.89 4.63 13.76
N ALA A 50 -4.22 3.49 13.14
CA ALA A 50 -3.24 2.66 12.44
C ALA A 50 -2.53 3.44 11.31
N VAL A 51 -3.26 4.31 10.60
CA VAL A 51 -2.66 5.19 9.58
C VAL A 51 -1.77 6.26 10.21
N ARG A 52 -2.25 6.96 11.26
CA ARG A 52 -1.47 8.00 11.96
C ARG A 52 -0.19 7.46 12.60
N GLU A 53 -0.23 6.22 13.06
CA GLU A 53 0.92 5.53 13.65
C GLU A 53 1.85 4.90 12.61
N GLY A 54 1.48 4.95 11.32
CA GLY A 54 2.27 4.43 10.21
C GLY A 54 2.30 2.91 10.13
N VAL A 55 1.28 2.25 10.66
CA VAL A 55 1.12 0.79 10.62
C VAL A 55 0.64 0.34 9.24
N VAL A 56 -0.30 1.10 8.65
CA VAL A 56 -0.85 0.83 7.32
C VAL A 56 -1.08 2.11 6.52
N LEU A 57 -1.02 1.98 5.20
CA LEU A 57 -1.39 3.01 4.24
C LEU A 57 -2.60 2.50 3.43
N PRO A 58 -3.72 3.25 3.42
CA PRO A 58 -4.91 2.85 2.67
C PRO A 58 -4.86 3.29 1.21
N LEU A 59 -5.27 2.39 0.31
CA LEU A 59 -5.55 2.66 -1.09
C LEU A 59 -7.03 2.37 -1.37
N ALA A 60 -7.87 3.41 -1.34
CA ALA A 60 -9.30 3.31 -1.61
C ALA A 60 -9.65 3.59 -3.08
N GLY A 61 -10.80 3.11 -3.53
CA GLY A 61 -11.35 3.37 -4.87
C GLY A 61 -10.52 2.76 -6.00
N VAL A 62 -9.84 1.65 -5.74
CA VAL A 62 -9.02 0.95 -6.74
C VAL A 62 -9.94 0.20 -7.71
N ASP A 63 -9.97 0.63 -8.97
CA ASP A 63 -10.71 -0.07 -10.02
C ASP A 63 -10.13 -1.46 -10.29
N ASN A 64 -10.97 -2.42 -10.68
CA ASN A 64 -10.53 -3.76 -11.06
C ASN A 64 -9.84 -3.77 -12.44
N LEU A 65 -8.53 -3.52 -12.45
CA LEU A 65 -7.67 -3.46 -13.63
C LEU A 65 -6.37 -4.26 -13.42
N PRO A 66 -5.66 -4.67 -14.48
CA PRO A 66 -4.35 -5.31 -14.37
C PRO A 66 -3.26 -4.25 -14.14
N TYR A 67 -2.92 -3.97 -12.88
CA TYR A 67 -1.97 -2.91 -12.54
C TYR A 67 -0.51 -3.38 -12.62
N ARG A 68 0.36 -2.42 -12.95
CA ARG A 68 1.76 -2.45 -12.55
C ARG A 68 1.89 -1.85 -11.15
N ILE A 69 2.46 -2.61 -10.23
CA ILE A 69 2.75 -2.13 -8.88
C ILE A 69 4.25 -1.90 -8.77
N LEU A 70 4.64 -0.67 -8.45
CA LEU A 70 6.03 -0.26 -8.39
C LEU A 70 6.40 0.24 -7.00
N PHE A 71 7.62 -0.07 -6.57
CA PHE A 71 8.24 0.51 -5.38
C PHE A 71 9.54 1.17 -5.80
N THR A 72 9.65 2.48 -5.59
CA THR A 72 10.82 3.27 -5.98
C THR A 72 11.55 3.78 -4.72
N LEU A 73 12.83 3.43 -4.62
CA LEU A 73 13.74 3.69 -3.50
C LEU A 73 14.93 4.56 -3.93
N ASP A 74 15.65 5.10 -2.94
CA ASP A 74 16.96 5.74 -3.10
C ASP A 74 16.98 6.90 -4.11
N ASN A 75 15.99 7.78 -4.01
CA ASN A 75 15.85 8.98 -4.85
C ASN A 75 15.86 8.71 -6.37
N HIS A 76 15.56 7.49 -6.81
CA HIS A 76 15.35 7.22 -8.22
C HIS A 76 14.15 8.02 -8.73
N THR A 77 14.23 8.51 -9.96
CA THR A 77 13.09 9.15 -10.62
C THR A 77 11.94 8.15 -10.65
N PRO A 78 10.73 8.50 -10.19
CA PRO A 78 9.57 7.62 -10.28
C PRO A 78 9.15 7.36 -11.74
N ALA A 79 8.78 6.13 -12.08
CA ALA A 79 8.35 5.72 -13.42
C ALA A 79 7.15 6.55 -13.93
N LEU A 80 6.19 6.82 -13.04
CA LEU A 80 5.01 7.64 -13.36
C LEU A 80 5.35 9.14 -13.57
N ARG A 81 6.62 9.54 -13.39
CA ARG A 81 7.13 10.88 -13.71
C ARG A 81 8.04 10.90 -14.94
N GLU A 82 8.35 9.74 -15.51
CA GLU A 82 9.13 9.68 -16.74
C GLU A 82 8.31 10.20 -17.93
N PRO A 83 8.97 10.75 -18.96
CA PRO A 83 8.28 11.19 -20.18
C PRO A 83 7.44 10.07 -20.81
N GLY A 84 6.23 10.40 -21.24
CA GLY A 84 5.28 9.44 -21.82
C GLY A 84 4.29 8.87 -20.81
N SER A 85 4.65 8.78 -19.52
CA SER A 85 3.73 8.37 -18.46
C SER A 85 2.60 9.39 -18.26
N ARG A 86 1.41 8.90 -17.88
CA ARG A 86 0.23 9.72 -17.56
C ARG A 86 -0.06 9.65 -16.07
N LEU A 87 0.49 10.59 -15.31
CA LEU A 87 0.18 10.73 -13.89
C LEU A 87 -1.23 11.31 -13.68
N LYS A 88 -2.10 10.61 -12.94
CA LYS A 88 -3.44 11.09 -12.55
C LYS A 88 -3.48 11.57 -11.11
N HIS A 89 -2.91 10.77 -10.21
CA HIS A 89 -2.95 11.00 -8.78
C HIS A 89 -1.55 11.11 -8.21
N ARG A 90 -1.40 12.07 -7.29
CA ARG A 90 -0.18 12.29 -6.51
C ARG A 90 -0.59 12.65 -5.09
N ARG A 91 -0.22 11.79 -4.15
CA ARG A 91 -0.52 11.98 -2.73
C ARG A 91 0.75 11.77 -1.90
N ASN A 92 1.04 12.77 -1.09
CA ASN A 92 2.17 12.81 -0.15
C ASN A 92 1.64 12.83 1.28
N GLY A 93 2.53 12.65 2.24
CA GLY A 93 2.22 12.81 3.66
C GLY A 93 1.95 11.50 4.39
N TYR A 94 1.91 10.38 3.67
CA TYR A 94 1.89 9.07 4.31
C TYR A 94 3.25 8.78 4.92
N VAL A 95 3.22 8.18 6.11
CA VAL A 95 4.41 7.68 6.80
C VAL A 95 4.14 6.21 7.11
N LEU A 96 5.11 5.34 6.84
CA LEU A 96 5.05 3.93 7.21
C LEU A 96 6.24 3.55 8.08
N GLN A 97 6.00 2.67 9.03
CA GLN A 97 7.03 2.01 9.81
C GLN A 97 7.23 0.58 9.29
N VAL A 98 8.49 0.17 9.17
CA VAL A 98 8.88 -1.20 8.86
C VAL A 98 9.72 -1.73 10.02
N GLU A 99 9.31 -2.86 10.58
CA GLU A 99 10.01 -3.49 11.71
C GLU A 99 10.40 -4.94 11.47
N HIS A 100 9.79 -5.59 10.49
CA HIS A 100 10.08 -6.97 10.12
C HIS A 100 10.71 -7.09 8.73
N GLY A 101 11.36 -6.02 8.28
CA GLY A 101 12.16 -5.98 7.05
C GLY A 101 11.37 -6.13 5.75
N VAL A 102 10.04 -6.08 5.79
CA VAL A 102 9.17 -6.39 4.66
C VAL A 102 8.05 -5.36 4.56
N LEU A 103 7.77 -4.94 3.33
CA LEU A 103 6.61 -4.14 2.99
C LEU A 103 5.80 -4.84 1.90
N MET A 104 4.49 -4.94 2.09
CA MET A 104 3.60 -5.63 1.15
C MET A 104 2.33 -4.84 0.87
N LEU A 105 1.84 -4.94 -0.37
CA LEU A 105 0.51 -4.49 -0.76
C LEU A 105 -0.44 -5.69 -0.67
N TYR A 106 -1.51 -5.60 0.10
CA TYR A 106 -2.48 -6.66 0.31
C TYR A 106 -3.93 -6.14 0.30
N THR A 107 -4.86 -7.05 0.06
CA THR A 107 -6.31 -6.77 0.05
C THR A 107 -6.85 -6.46 1.44
N TRP A 108 -7.85 -5.58 1.52
CA TRP A 108 -8.63 -5.32 2.73
C TRP A 108 -9.24 -6.59 3.35
N ARG A 109 -9.56 -7.62 2.55
CA ARG A 109 -10.24 -8.83 3.04
C ARG A 109 -9.51 -9.55 4.17
N ILE A 110 -8.18 -9.45 4.24
CA ILE A 110 -7.42 -10.08 5.34
C ILE A 110 -7.89 -9.58 6.70
N LEU A 111 -8.39 -8.34 6.78
CA LEU A 111 -8.85 -7.72 8.01
C LEU A 111 -10.15 -8.30 8.56
N GLN A 112 -10.97 -8.97 7.74
CA GLN A 112 -12.25 -9.54 8.18
C GLN A 112 -12.05 -10.72 9.15
N HIS A 113 -10.93 -11.43 9.00
CA HIS A 113 -10.54 -12.55 9.84
C HIS A 113 -9.03 -12.49 10.08
N PHE A 114 -8.56 -11.53 10.87
CA PHE A 114 -7.16 -11.27 11.14
C PHE A 114 -6.65 -12.12 12.33
N THR A 115 -6.30 -13.37 12.05
CA THR A 115 -5.88 -14.39 13.01
C THR A 115 -4.48 -14.90 12.66
N PRO A 116 -3.75 -15.55 13.58
CA PRO A 116 -2.43 -16.13 13.28
C PRO A 116 -2.46 -17.09 12.08
N LYS A 117 -3.56 -17.84 11.90
CA LYS A 117 -3.73 -18.76 10.78
C LYS A 117 -3.81 -18.01 9.45
N THR A 118 -4.73 -17.05 9.33
CA THR A 118 -4.95 -16.32 8.07
C THR A 118 -3.76 -15.42 7.73
N LEU A 119 -3.05 -14.92 8.73
CA LEU A 119 -1.77 -14.23 8.56
C LEU A 119 -0.70 -15.16 7.98
N GLY A 120 -0.53 -16.35 8.57
CA GLY A 120 0.39 -17.38 8.04
C GLY A 120 0.04 -17.78 6.60
N ASP A 121 -1.25 -17.96 6.30
CA ASP A 121 -1.73 -18.26 4.95
C ASP A 121 -1.44 -17.11 3.96
N LEU A 122 -1.56 -15.84 4.38
CA LEU A 122 -1.18 -14.69 3.56
C LEU A 122 0.32 -14.66 3.31
N MET A 123 1.14 -14.80 4.35
CA MET A 123 2.60 -14.78 4.21
C MET A 123 3.10 -15.89 3.29
N ALA A 124 2.56 -17.11 3.42
CA ALA A 124 2.89 -18.22 2.52
C ALA A 124 2.53 -17.91 1.05
N ARG A 125 1.39 -17.27 0.80
CA ARG A 125 1.00 -16.84 -0.57
C ARG A 125 1.94 -15.78 -1.16
N TYR A 126 2.56 -14.95 -0.31
CA TYR A 126 3.46 -13.88 -0.72
C TYR A 126 4.90 -14.34 -0.92
N GLN A 127 5.22 -15.60 -0.57
CA GLN A 127 6.49 -16.24 -0.95
C GLN A 127 6.53 -16.63 -2.45
N VAL A 128 5.38 -16.67 -3.12
CA VAL A 128 5.32 -16.96 -4.57
C VAL A 128 5.85 -15.76 -5.36
N PRO A 129 6.74 -15.96 -6.35
CA PRO A 129 7.24 -14.87 -7.19
C PRO A 129 6.12 -14.06 -7.85
N GLY A 130 6.34 -12.74 -7.98
CA GLY A 130 5.43 -11.83 -8.67
C GLY A 130 4.40 -11.12 -7.78
N ARG A 131 4.39 -11.41 -6.47
CA ARG A 131 3.56 -10.67 -5.51
C ARG A 131 4.18 -9.31 -5.15
N PRO A 132 3.38 -8.26 -4.89
CA PRO A 132 3.88 -6.93 -4.57
C PRO A 132 4.39 -6.85 -3.11
N ILE A 133 5.56 -7.45 -2.90
CA ILE A 133 6.30 -7.51 -1.63
C ILE A 133 7.76 -7.18 -1.88
N ILE A 134 8.33 -6.34 -1.03
CA ILE A 134 9.74 -5.96 -1.09
C ILE A 134 10.40 -6.07 0.28
N GLU A 135 11.68 -6.39 0.28
CA GLU A 135 12.54 -6.26 1.46
C GLU A 135 12.96 -4.80 1.63
N LEU A 136 12.96 -4.32 2.87
CA LEU A 136 13.40 -2.98 3.25
C LEU A 136 14.17 -3.07 4.57
N ASP A 137 15.09 -2.13 4.79
CA ASP A 137 15.62 -1.95 6.14
C ASP A 137 14.51 -1.57 7.12
N ASN A 138 14.66 -1.97 8.37
CA ASN A 138 13.80 -1.45 9.43
C ASN A 138 13.98 0.07 9.58
N GLY A 139 12.88 0.76 9.88
CA GLY A 139 12.85 2.19 10.11
C GLY A 139 11.53 2.84 9.69
N TRP A 140 11.58 4.16 9.61
CA TRP A 140 10.46 4.99 9.17
C TRP A 140 10.67 5.42 7.73
N TYR A 141 9.58 5.53 6.98
CA TYR A 141 9.57 5.89 5.57
C TYR A 141 8.50 6.95 5.29
N ASP A 142 8.88 8.04 4.62
CA ASP A 142 7.92 8.86 3.88
C ASP A 142 7.49 8.09 2.65
N VAL A 143 6.18 8.04 2.40
CA VAL A 143 5.59 7.38 1.25
C VAL A 143 4.79 8.38 0.43
N GLU A 144 5.17 8.50 -0.83
CA GLU A 144 4.37 9.18 -1.85
C GLU A 144 3.70 8.13 -2.73
N VAL A 145 2.38 8.25 -2.88
CA VAL A 145 1.58 7.40 -3.74
C VAL A 145 1.32 8.12 -5.05
N LEU A 146 1.77 7.52 -6.14
CA LEU A 146 1.49 7.94 -7.50
C LEU A 146 0.56 6.91 -8.15
N ALA A 147 -0.44 7.38 -8.90
CA ALA A 147 -1.29 6.51 -9.70
C ALA A 147 -1.58 7.13 -11.07
N GLY A 148 -1.65 6.29 -12.11
CA GLY A 148 -1.78 6.74 -13.48
C GLY A 148 -1.58 5.60 -14.48
N ALA A 149 -1.01 5.89 -15.65
CA ALA A 149 -0.50 4.85 -16.54
C ALA A 149 0.95 5.06 -16.95
N LEU A 150 1.63 3.94 -17.14
CA LEU A 150 2.92 3.84 -17.80
C LEU A 150 2.70 3.51 -19.28
N VAL A 151 3.59 4.00 -20.15
CA VAL A 151 3.62 3.57 -21.55
C VAL A 151 4.60 2.40 -21.69
N ARG A 152 4.09 1.26 -22.14
CA ARG A 152 4.91 0.08 -22.49
C ARG A 152 4.42 -0.48 -23.81
N ASP A 153 5.36 -0.71 -24.72
CA ASP A 153 5.08 -1.21 -26.07
C ASP A 153 3.97 -0.44 -26.82
N GLY A 154 3.89 0.88 -26.56
CA GLY A 154 2.90 1.78 -27.16
C GLY A 154 1.50 1.73 -26.52
N LEU A 155 1.30 0.92 -25.48
CA LEU A 155 0.04 0.82 -24.72
C LEU A 155 0.16 1.45 -23.34
N TYR A 156 -0.96 1.98 -22.85
CA TYR A 156 -1.06 2.48 -21.47
C TYR A 156 -1.43 1.35 -20.53
N GLU A 157 -0.55 1.08 -19.56
CA GLU A 157 -0.79 0.14 -18.47
C GLU A 157 -1.08 0.91 -17.19
N PRO A 158 -2.21 0.64 -16.50
CA PRO A 158 -2.52 1.29 -15.23
C PRO A 158 -1.46 0.94 -14.19
N ALA A 159 -1.05 1.90 -13.37
CA ALA A 159 0.02 1.70 -12.42
C ALA A 159 -0.21 2.43 -11.10
N PHE A 160 0.24 1.79 -10.02
CA PHE A 160 0.52 2.40 -8.74
C PHE A 160 2.02 2.38 -8.48
N GLU A 161 2.57 3.50 -8.06
CA GLU A 161 3.97 3.60 -7.67
C GLU A 161 4.08 4.20 -6.26
N PHE A 162 4.70 3.44 -5.37
CA PHE A 162 5.03 3.84 -4.02
C PHE A 162 6.47 4.33 -4.00
N VAL A 163 6.67 5.63 -3.82
CA VAL A 163 8.00 6.23 -3.71
C VAL A 163 8.34 6.32 -2.24
N LEU A 164 9.35 5.58 -1.79
CA LEU A 164 9.72 5.49 -0.39
C LEU A 164 11.04 6.20 -0.11
N LYS A 165 11.06 6.99 0.95
CA LYS A 165 12.25 7.68 1.43
C LYS A 165 12.42 7.40 2.91
N LYS A 166 13.53 6.73 3.25
CA LYS A 166 13.87 6.45 4.64
C LYS A 166 14.06 7.75 5.41
N ARG A 167 13.53 7.82 6.62
CA ARG A 167 13.59 8.97 7.52
C ARG A 167 14.01 8.56 8.92
N TRP A 168 14.53 9.51 9.68
CA TRP A 168 15.13 9.28 11.00
C TRP A 168 14.12 9.00 12.12
N SER A 169 12.89 9.51 12.00
CA SER A 169 11.82 9.36 12.99
C SER A 169 10.47 9.57 12.32
N ARG A 170 9.36 9.14 12.96
CA ARG A 170 7.98 9.35 12.46
C ARG A 170 7.67 10.80 12.04
N GLY A 171 8.20 11.78 12.80
CA GLY A 171 7.80 13.19 12.72
C GLY A 171 6.32 13.45 13.04
N GLU A 172 5.84 14.64 12.71
CA GLU A 172 4.41 14.96 12.75
C GLU A 172 3.71 14.30 11.56
N ALA A 173 2.66 13.53 11.84
CA ALA A 173 1.81 12.99 10.79
C ALA A 173 1.16 14.17 10.06
N ALA A 174 1.46 14.32 8.76
CA ALA A 174 0.66 15.20 7.92
C ALA A 174 -0.80 14.72 8.00
N GLY A 175 -1.78 15.64 7.93
CA GLY A 175 -3.19 15.28 7.87
C GLY A 175 -3.47 14.47 6.60
N VAL A 176 -3.29 13.15 6.68
CA VAL A 176 -3.57 12.21 5.61
C VAL A 176 -5.08 12.08 5.49
N ASP A 177 -5.60 12.36 4.30
CA ASP A 177 -6.98 12.06 3.95
C ASP A 177 -7.11 10.54 3.71
N THR A 178 -7.58 9.82 4.72
CA THR A 178 -7.82 8.37 4.67
C THR A 178 -8.98 7.99 3.76
N GLY A 179 -9.82 8.96 3.35
CA GLY A 179 -10.93 8.78 2.44
C GLY A 179 -10.61 9.06 0.97
N TYR A 180 -9.37 9.44 0.65
CA TYR A 180 -9.00 9.77 -0.72
C TYR A 180 -9.05 8.55 -1.65
N ALA A 181 -9.85 8.64 -2.72
CA ALA A 181 -10.01 7.58 -3.72
C ALA A 181 -9.05 7.74 -4.92
N PHE A 182 -8.44 6.62 -5.34
CA PHE A 182 -7.43 6.55 -6.40
C PHE A 182 -7.96 6.02 -7.75
N GLY A 183 -9.28 6.07 -7.99
CA GLY A 183 -9.91 5.49 -9.18
C GLY A 183 -9.32 5.98 -10.50
N LEU A 184 -8.98 5.06 -11.39
CA LEU A 184 -8.43 5.29 -12.73
C LEU A 184 -9.46 5.05 -13.85
N ARG A 185 -10.71 4.68 -13.54
CA ARG A 185 -11.77 4.45 -14.53
C ARG A 185 -11.92 5.62 -15.50
N GLY A 186 -12.06 5.31 -16.79
CA GLY A 186 -12.23 6.30 -17.86
C GLY A 186 -10.99 7.16 -18.14
N TYR A 187 -9.84 6.86 -17.54
CA TYR A 187 -8.61 7.65 -17.73
C TYR A 187 -7.75 7.16 -18.90
N PHE A 188 -8.02 5.96 -19.40
CA PHE A 188 -7.25 5.32 -20.48
C PHE A 188 -8.05 5.17 -21.77
N ASP A 189 -9.29 5.67 -21.78
CA ASP A 189 -10.15 5.77 -22.97
C ASP A 189 -9.78 6.98 -23.84
#